data_AF-A0A2Z6UNB0-F1
#
_entry.id   AF-A0A2Z6UNB0-F1
#
_cell.length_a   1.000
_cell.length_b   1.000
_cell.length_c   1.000
_cell.angle_alpha   90.00
_cell.angle_beta   90.00
_cell.angle_gamma   90.00
#
_symmetry.space_group_name_H-M   'P 1'
#
loop_
_entity.id
_entity.type
_entity.pdbx_description
1 polymer ?
#
loop_
_entity_poly.entity_id
_entity_poly.type
_entity_poly.pdbx_seq_one_letter_code
_entity_poly.pdbx_strand_id
1 'polypeptide(L)'
;MTISQPDLEPTWMTIIRLLRWDKPAGRLILMIPALWAVFLAADGVPPLPLIGVIVLGTLATSAAGCVVNDLWDRDIDPQVDRTRNRPLAARALSIKVGLIIALIAFFCAAILALYLNFLSFCLCVAAVPLIICYPLAKRFFPVPQLVLSLAWGFAVLICWSAVTGALNSNTFILWGAVIFWTLAFDTIYALSDREDDLKVGINSSAIFFGKYAPEAVGVFFALTVGLLAWEGQKMQLSASFWLGLGLAAIAWLRQYRLLRQSDLPKPVYGQMFGQNVWVGFILLAAMIGGSYF
;
A
#
# COMPACT_ATOMS: atom_id res chain seq x y z
N MET A 1 26.95 41.62 3.67
CA MET A 1 25.97 40.57 4.00
C MET A 1 26.07 39.49 2.95
N THR A 2 26.79 38.42 3.25
CA THR A 2 26.83 37.21 2.43
C THR A 2 25.46 36.56 2.50
N ILE A 3 24.73 36.60 1.39
CA ILE A 3 23.49 35.83 1.22
C ILE A 3 23.93 34.37 1.27
N SER A 4 23.60 33.68 2.36
CA SER A 4 23.77 32.23 2.45
C SER A 4 23.01 31.63 1.27
N GLN A 5 23.72 30.98 0.35
CA GLN A 5 23.05 30.10 -0.61
C GLN A 5 22.23 29.09 0.20
N PRO A 6 20.95 28.85 -0.11
CA PRO A 6 20.23 27.77 0.53
C PRO A 6 21.04 26.49 0.26
N ASP A 7 21.46 25.79 1.31
CA ASP A 7 22.18 24.53 1.18
C ASP A 7 21.40 23.63 0.22
N LEU A 8 21.93 23.45 -0.99
CA LEU A 8 21.31 22.61 -2.01
C LEU A 8 21.36 21.18 -1.48
N GLU A 9 20.17 20.64 -1.18
CA GLU A 9 20.01 19.24 -0.76
C GLU A 9 20.79 18.34 -1.74
N PRO A 10 21.68 17.46 -1.24
CA PRO A 10 22.51 16.67 -2.12
C PRO A 10 21.65 15.69 -2.92
N THR A 11 22.01 15.46 -4.19
CA THR A 11 21.20 14.67 -5.14
C THR A 11 20.78 13.30 -4.61
N TRP A 12 21.64 12.62 -3.84
CA TRP A 12 21.32 11.31 -3.27
C TRP A 12 20.17 11.38 -2.25
N MET A 13 20.06 12.47 -1.48
CA MET A 13 18.95 12.66 -0.55
C MET A 13 17.66 12.98 -1.31
N THR A 14 17.74 13.78 -2.37
CA THR A 14 16.61 14.03 -3.27
C THR A 14 16.10 12.73 -3.93
N ILE A 15 17.02 11.80 -4.25
CA ILE A 15 16.67 10.46 -4.74
C ILE A 15 15.99 9.63 -3.63
N ILE A 16 16.52 9.63 -2.40
CA ILE A 16 15.86 8.97 -1.25
C ILE A 16 14.43 9.47 -1.09
N ARG A 17 14.20 10.79 -1.18
CA ARG A 17 12.85 11.38 -1.13
C ARG A 17 11.98 10.95 -2.31
N LEU A 18 12.54 10.82 -3.51
CA LEU A 18 11.81 10.32 -4.69
C LEU A 18 11.33 8.89 -4.47
N LEU A 19 12.19 8.03 -3.92
CA LEU A 19 11.86 6.65 -3.56
C LEU A 19 10.94 6.54 -2.33
N ARG A 20 10.62 7.66 -1.68
CA ARG A 20 9.95 7.73 -0.37
C ARG A 20 10.69 7.00 0.73
N TRP A 21 12.01 6.92 0.61
CA TRP A 21 12.87 6.23 1.55
C TRP A 21 13.04 6.97 2.89
N ASP A 22 12.67 8.25 2.93
CA ASP A 22 12.51 9.10 4.11
C ASP A 22 11.20 8.82 4.89
N LYS A 23 10.16 8.25 4.25
CA LYS A 23 8.83 8.02 4.85
C LYS A 23 8.45 6.53 4.83
N PRO A 24 8.63 5.78 5.93
CA PRO A 24 8.50 4.32 5.89
C PRO A 24 7.06 3.81 5.79
N ALA A 25 6.06 4.57 6.26
CA ALA A 25 4.69 4.08 6.39
C ALA A 25 4.13 3.45 5.10
N GLY A 26 4.23 4.14 3.95
CA GLY A 26 3.68 3.67 2.68
C GLY A 26 4.30 2.37 2.16
N ARG A 27 5.60 2.18 2.34
CA ARG A 27 6.27 0.94 1.87
C ARG A 27 6.04 -0.23 2.82
N LEU A 28 5.95 0.05 4.13
CA LEU A 28 5.64 -0.96 5.13
C LEU A 28 4.22 -1.50 4.94
N ILE A 29 3.24 -0.62 4.71
CA ILE A 29 1.86 -1.07 4.53
C ILE A 29 1.65 -1.87 3.24
N LEU A 30 2.43 -1.62 2.18
CA LEU A 30 2.45 -2.47 0.97
C LEU A 30 3.09 -3.85 1.23
N MET A 31 4.12 -3.91 2.09
CA MET A 31 4.82 -5.15 2.42
C MET A 31 3.99 -6.08 3.30
N ILE A 32 3.14 -5.55 4.17
CA ILE A 32 2.36 -6.33 5.14
C ILE A 32 1.48 -7.40 4.48
N PRO A 33 0.67 -7.11 3.44
CA PRO A 33 -0.09 -8.14 2.72
C PRO A 33 0.76 -9.27 2.15
N ALA A 34 1.96 -8.96 1.67
CA ALA A 34 2.91 -9.93 1.16
C ALA A 34 3.37 -10.90 2.27
N LEU A 35 3.62 -10.34 3.46
CA LEU A 35 3.99 -11.09 4.64
C LEU A 35 2.81 -11.92 5.19
N TRP A 36 1.60 -11.37 5.26
CA TRP A 36 0.41 -12.15 5.62
C TRP A 36 0.26 -13.38 4.73
N ALA A 37 0.37 -13.18 3.42
CA ALA A 37 0.22 -14.25 2.45
C ALA A 37 1.30 -15.33 2.58
N VAL A 38 2.58 -14.95 2.69
CA VAL A 38 3.67 -15.94 2.76
C VAL A 38 3.64 -16.73 4.08
N PHE A 39 3.31 -16.09 5.20
CA PHE A 39 3.25 -16.76 6.50
C PHE A 39 2.03 -17.68 6.60
N LEU A 40 0.85 -17.24 6.15
CA LEU A 40 -0.32 -18.11 6.13
C LEU A 40 -0.11 -19.29 5.16
N ALA A 41 0.38 -19.03 3.95
CA ALA A 41 0.60 -20.09 2.95
C ALA A 41 1.65 -21.13 3.36
N ALA A 42 2.57 -20.77 4.27
CA ALA A 42 3.64 -21.63 4.78
C ALA A 42 3.37 -22.13 6.22
N ASP A 43 2.12 -22.10 6.68
CA ASP A 43 1.72 -22.55 8.02
C ASP A 43 2.59 -21.93 9.14
N GLY A 44 2.91 -20.64 9.01
CA GLY A 44 3.69 -19.86 9.97
C GLY A 44 5.21 -19.96 9.83
N VAL A 45 5.73 -20.84 8.98
CA VAL A 45 7.18 -21.14 8.88
C VAL A 45 7.71 -21.02 7.43
N PRO A 46 7.65 -19.84 6.80
CA PRO A 46 8.19 -19.66 5.46
C PRO A 46 9.73 -19.76 5.43
N PRO A 47 10.33 -20.27 4.33
CA PRO A 47 11.78 -20.30 4.18
C PRO A 47 12.40 -18.90 4.28
N LEU A 48 13.45 -18.73 5.10
CA LEU A 48 14.10 -17.42 5.30
C LEU A 48 14.54 -16.72 4.00
N PRO A 49 15.11 -17.42 2.99
CA PRO A 49 15.45 -16.77 1.72
C PRO A 49 14.23 -16.18 1.00
N LEU A 50 13.06 -16.85 1.07
CA LEU A 50 11.82 -16.36 0.46
C LEU A 50 11.32 -15.09 1.17
N ILE A 51 11.42 -15.03 2.50
CA ILE A 51 11.11 -13.80 3.25
C ILE A 51 12.00 -12.65 2.78
N GLY A 52 13.31 -12.89 2.63
CA GLY A 52 14.27 -11.91 2.12
C GLY A 52 13.90 -11.40 0.73
N VAL A 53 13.54 -12.31 -0.19
CA VAL A 53 13.09 -11.97 -1.54
C VAL A 53 11.81 -11.14 -1.54
N ILE A 54 10.84 -11.47 -0.68
CA ILE A 54 9.58 -10.72 -0.56
C ILE A 54 9.82 -9.32 0.01
N VAL A 55 10.62 -9.20 1.07
CA VAL A 55 10.94 -7.89 1.68
C VAL A 55 11.69 -7.00 0.70
N LEU A 56 12.75 -7.51 0.07
CA LEU A 56 13.51 -6.74 -0.92
C LEU A 56 12.67 -6.43 -2.17
N GLY A 57 11.84 -7.38 -2.61
CA GLY A 57 10.99 -7.24 -3.78
C GLY A 57 9.90 -6.20 -3.59
N THR A 58 9.27 -6.17 -2.41
CA THR A 58 8.27 -5.15 -2.05
C THR A 58 8.91 -3.76 -1.93
N LEU A 59 10.12 -3.64 -1.37
CA LEU A 59 10.85 -2.38 -1.34
C LEU A 59 11.20 -1.86 -2.74
N ALA A 60 11.70 -2.73 -3.62
CA ALA A 60 12.03 -2.38 -5.01
C ALA A 60 10.78 -2.00 -5.82
N THR A 61 9.70 -2.77 -5.68
CA THR A 61 8.43 -2.51 -6.38
C THR A 61 7.76 -1.24 -5.85
N SER A 62 7.79 -0.99 -4.54
CA SER A 62 7.31 0.26 -3.94
C SER A 62 8.08 1.46 -4.46
N ALA A 63 9.42 1.34 -4.57
CA ALA A 63 10.27 2.37 -5.14
C ALA A 63 9.88 2.69 -6.59
N ALA A 64 9.72 1.67 -7.42
CA ALA A 64 9.29 1.82 -8.80
C ALA A 64 7.91 2.50 -8.89
N GLY A 65 6.93 2.03 -8.11
CA GLY A 65 5.57 2.59 -8.08
C GLY A 65 5.54 4.06 -7.64
N CYS A 66 6.35 4.45 -6.64
CA CYS A 66 6.46 5.85 -6.21
C CYS A 66 7.00 6.75 -7.33
N VAL A 67 8.07 6.31 -8.00
CA VAL A 67 8.70 7.07 -9.09
C VAL A 67 7.76 7.19 -10.28
N VAL A 68 7.09 6.10 -10.65
CA VAL A 68 6.07 6.09 -11.71
C VAL A 68 4.94 7.06 -11.39
N ASN A 69 4.41 7.04 -10.16
CA ASN A 69 3.36 7.98 -9.76
C ASN A 69 3.84 9.44 -9.87
N ASP A 70 5.02 9.76 -9.36
CA ASP A 70 5.59 11.11 -9.45
C ASP A 70 5.87 11.53 -10.92
N LEU A 71 6.20 10.59 -11.81
CA LEU A 71 6.37 10.87 -13.25
C LEU A 71 5.04 11.23 -13.92
N TRP A 72 3.97 10.50 -13.60
CA TRP A 72 2.62 10.75 -14.12
C TRP A 72 1.99 12.03 -13.57
N ASP A 73 2.22 12.30 -12.28
CA ASP A 73 1.59 13.39 -11.55
C ASP A 73 2.45 14.65 -11.50
N ARG A 74 3.61 14.69 -12.17
CA ARG A 74 4.59 15.80 -12.11
C ARG A 74 4.02 17.21 -12.34
N ASP A 75 2.92 17.32 -13.09
CA ASP A 75 2.27 18.58 -13.46
C ASP A 75 1.01 18.86 -12.58
N ILE A 76 0.53 17.84 -11.88
CA ILE A 76 -0.61 17.88 -10.93
C ILE A 76 -0.11 18.13 -9.50
N ASP A 77 0.92 17.38 -9.09
CA ASP A 77 1.51 17.41 -7.74
C ASP A 77 1.91 18.82 -7.26
N PRO A 78 2.39 19.78 -8.10
CA PRO A 78 2.66 21.17 -7.69
C PRO A 78 1.44 21.92 -7.16
N GLN A 79 0.23 21.48 -7.51
CA GLN A 79 -1.04 22.13 -7.19
C GLN A 79 -1.69 21.59 -5.90
N VAL A 80 -1.07 20.59 -5.26
CA VAL A 80 -1.56 19.93 -4.06
C VAL A 80 -0.56 20.14 -2.91
N ASP A 81 -1.02 20.65 -1.77
CA ASP A 81 -0.12 21.15 -0.72
C ASP A 81 0.85 20.09 -0.20
N ARG A 82 0.37 18.85 -0.06
CA ARG A 82 1.16 17.71 0.43
C ARG A 82 2.25 17.28 -0.54
N THR A 83 2.03 17.43 -1.84
CA THR A 83 2.85 16.82 -2.90
C THR A 83 3.67 17.83 -3.69
N ARG A 84 3.44 19.13 -3.50
CA ARG A 84 4.16 20.19 -4.24
C ARG A 84 5.68 20.13 -4.11
N ASN A 85 6.17 19.63 -2.99
CA ASN A 85 7.60 19.52 -2.69
C ASN A 85 8.23 18.19 -3.15
N ARG A 86 7.50 17.35 -3.88
CA ARG A 86 8.06 16.09 -4.41
C ARG A 86 9.17 16.38 -5.43
N PRO A 87 10.24 15.56 -5.50
CA PRO A 87 11.41 15.87 -6.33
C PRO A 87 11.13 16.17 -7.81
N LEU A 88 10.23 15.42 -8.46
CA LEU A 88 9.88 15.64 -9.86
C LEU A 88 8.88 16.79 -10.06
N ALA A 89 8.00 17.03 -9.09
CA ALA A 89 7.05 18.14 -9.08
C ALA A 89 7.75 19.48 -8.88
N ALA A 90 8.67 19.55 -7.90
CA ALA A 90 9.50 20.71 -7.59
C ALA A 90 10.65 20.94 -8.60
N ARG A 91 10.74 20.10 -9.64
CA ARG A 91 11.83 20.12 -10.65
C ARG A 91 13.24 20.01 -10.07
N ALA A 92 13.37 19.47 -8.85
CA ALA A 92 14.65 19.19 -8.20
C ALA A 92 15.40 18.03 -8.88
N LEU A 93 14.67 17.12 -9.53
CA LEU A 93 15.23 16.08 -10.40
C LEU A 93 14.63 16.18 -11.81
N SER A 94 15.43 15.84 -12.81
CA SER A 94 14.95 15.75 -14.19
C SER A 94 14.10 14.49 -14.40
N ILE A 95 13.21 14.54 -15.39
CA ILE A 95 12.39 13.40 -15.81
C ILE A 95 13.28 12.21 -16.22
N LYS A 96 14.41 12.47 -16.88
CA LYS A 96 15.39 11.44 -17.27
C LYS A 96 15.91 10.68 -16.06
N VAL A 97 16.25 11.39 -14.98
CA VAL A 97 16.69 10.76 -13.72
C VAL A 97 15.57 9.91 -13.11
N GLY A 98 14.33 10.42 -13.11
CA GLY A 98 13.16 9.65 -12.67
C GLY A 98 12.99 8.34 -13.47
N LEU A 99 13.05 8.39 -14.80
CA LEU A 99 12.94 7.20 -15.66
C LEU A 99 14.05 6.18 -15.40
N ILE A 100 15.30 6.63 -15.24
CA ILE A 100 16.43 5.75 -14.93
C ILE A 100 16.23 5.07 -13.58
N ILE A 101 15.80 5.81 -12.55
CA ILE A 101 15.56 5.27 -11.21
C ILE A 101 14.41 4.25 -11.23
N ALA A 102 13.32 4.55 -11.95
CA ALA A 102 12.22 3.60 -12.12
C ALA A 102 12.71 2.30 -12.81
N LEU A 103 13.52 2.42 -13.86
CA LEU A 103 14.07 1.27 -14.58
C LEU A 103 14.99 0.43 -13.68
N ILE A 104 15.86 1.06 -12.88
CA ILE A 104 16.71 0.36 -11.91
C ILE A 104 15.85 -0.38 -10.88
N ALA A 105 14.82 0.27 -10.34
CA ALA A 105 13.94 -0.35 -9.35
C ALA A 105 13.17 -1.55 -9.93
N PHE A 106 12.63 -1.44 -11.15
CA PHE A 106 12.00 -2.56 -11.84
C PHE A 106 13.00 -3.67 -12.17
N PHE A 107 14.23 -3.34 -12.56
CA PHE A 107 15.27 -4.33 -12.84
C PHE A 107 15.67 -5.11 -11.59
N CYS A 108 15.84 -4.43 -10.45
CA CYS A 108 16.06 -5.09 -9.16
C CYS A 108 14.90 -6.01 -8.78
N ALA A 109 13.64 -5.55 -8.95
CA ALA A 109 12.46 -6.38 -8.70
C ALA A 109 12.41 -7.60 -9.64
N ALA A 110 12.79 -7.44 -10.91
CA ALA A 110 12.84 -8.52 -11.89
C ALA A 110 13.88 -9.59 -11.52
N ILE A 111 15.09 -9.20 -11.09
CA ILE A 111 16.12 -10.14 -10.61
C ILE A 111 15.59 -10.96 -9.43
N LEU A 112 14.93 -10.31 -8.47
CA LEU A 112 14.35 -10.99 -7.31
C LEU A 112 13.22 -11.94 -7.72
N ALA A 113 12.41 -11.56 -8.72
CA ALA A 113 11.33 -12.39 -9.22
C ALA A 113 11.83 -13.70 -9.87
N LEU A 114 13.07 -13.75 -10.39
CA LEU A 114 13.68 -14.98 -10.93
C LEU A 114 13.90 -16.07 -9.87
N TYR A 115 13.90 -15.71 -8.58
CA TYR A 115 13.94 -16.68 -7.48
C TYR A 115 12.60 -17.42 -7.30
N LEU A 116 11.50 -16.83 -7.76
CA LEU A 116 10.16 -17.36 -7.53
C LEU A 116 9.82 -18.46 -8.55
N ASN A 117 8.83 -19.28 -8.23
CA ASN A 117 8.30 -20.23 -9.21
C ASN A 117 7.63 -19.53 -10.39
N PHE A 118 7.40 -20.28 -11.47
CA PHE A 118 6.88 -19.75 -12.73
C PHE A 118 5.56 -18.97 -12.57
N LEU A 119 4.62 -19.47 -11.77
CA LEU A 119 3.34 -18.80 -11.54
C LEU A 119 3.54 -17.44 -10.85
N SER A 120 4.31 -17.40 -9.77
CA SER A 120 4.64 -16.16 -9.07
C SER A 120 5.37 -15.16 -9.96
N PHE A 121 6.31 -15.63 -10.79
CA PHE A 121 7.01 -14.80 -11.76
C PHE A 121 6.03 -14.18 -12.78
N CYS A 122 5.13 -14.98 -13.35
CA CYS A 122 4.10 -14.48 -14.25
C CYS A 122 3.19 -13.45 -13.58
N LEU A 123 2.84 -13.66 -12.30
CA LEU A 123 2.06 -12.70 -11.52
C LEU A 123 2.84 -11.39 -11.27
N CYS A 124 4.15 -11.44 -11.01
CA CYS A 124 4.99 -10.24 -10.94
C CYS A 124 4.93 -9.45 -12.26
N VAL A 125 5.08 -10.13 -13.41
CA VAL A 125 4.99 -9.48 -14.73
C VAL A 125 3.60 -8.90 -14.97
N ALA A 126 2.53 -9.62 -14.59
CA ALA A 126 1.16 -9.16 -14.73
C ALA A 126 0.81 -7.97 -13.83
N ALA A 127 1.52 -7.78 -12.71
CA ALA A 127 1.35 -6.62 -11.84
C ALA A 127 1.90 -5.32 -12.47
N VAL A 128 2.93 -5.40 -13.31
CA VAL A 128 3.64 -4.22 -13.85
C VAL A 128 2.72 -3.27 -14.62
N PRO A 129 1.85 -3.72 -15.55
CA PRO A 129 0.90 -2.84 -16.22
C PRO A 129 -0.02 -2.11 -15.25
N LEU A 130 -0.50 -2.77 -14.18
CA LEU A 130 -1.33 -2.10 -13.17
C LEU A 130 -0.53 -1.03 -12.44
N ILE A 131 0.71 -1.31 -12.04
CA ILE A 131 1.59 -0.33 -11.37
C ILE A 131 1.87 0.88 -12.28
N ILE A 132 2.12 0.65 -13.57
CA ILE A 132 2.41 1.73 -14.52
C ILE A 132 1.17 2.57 -14.80
N CYS A 133 0.00 1.93 -14.94
CA CYS A 133 -1.21 2.59 -15.39
C CYS A 133 -2.10 3.10 -14.26
N TYR A 134 -1.93 2.69 -13.00
CA TYR A 134 -2.82 3.13 -11.92
C TYR A 134 -2.95 4.66 -11.80
N PRO A 135 -1.91 5.50 -12.03
CA PRO A 135 -2.08 6.95 -11.90
C PRO A 135 -3.09 7.52 -12.91
N LEU A 136 -3.29 6.87 -14.05
CA LEU A 136 -4.35 7.22 -15.01
C LEU A 136 -5.74 7.10 -14.39
N ALA A 137 -5.95 6.22 -13.42
CA ALA A 137 -7.25 6.04 -12.78
C ALA A 137 -7.73 7.35 -12.13
N LYS A 138 -6.84 8.20 -11.61
CA LYS A 138 -7.22 9.50 -11.03
C LYS A 138 -7.91 10.41 -12.05
N ARG A 139 -7.62 10.24 -13.33
CA ARG A 139 -8.15 11.09 -14.41
C ARG A 139 -9.50 10.62 -14.94
N PHE A 140 -9.81 9.32 -14.85
CA PHE A 140 -10.96 8.74 -15.55
C PHE A 140 -11.87 7.87 -14.68
N PHE A 141 -11.39 7.37 -13.54
CA PHE A 141 -12.12 6.44 -12.71
C PHE A 141 -12.53 7.11 -11.38
N PRO A 142 -13.81 7.05 -10.97
CA PRO A 142 -14.27 7.77 -9.77
C PRO A 142 -13.61 7.32 -8.46
N VAL A 143 -13.16 6.06 -8.39
CA VAL A 143 -12.57 5.46 -7.19
C VAL A 143 -11.18 4.90 -7.52
N PRO A 144 -10.17 5.73 -7.83
CA PRO A 144 -8.85 5.25 -8.23
C PRO A 144 -8.16 4.37 -7.16
N GLN A 145 -8.56 4.53 -5.91
CA GLN A 145 -8.16 3.70 -4.77
C GLN A 145 -8.51 2.22 -4.96
N LEU A 146 -9.56 1.89 -5.73
CA LEU A 146 -9.87 0.50 -6.07
C LEU A 146 -8.81 -0.09 -7.01
N VAL A 147 -8.37 0.69 -8.00
CA VAL A 147 -7.30 0.26 -8.93
C VAL A 147 -5.99 0.07 -8.17
N LEU A 148 -5.67 0.98 -7.24
CA LEU A 148 -4.53 0.82 -6.34
C LEU A 148 -4.65 -0.44 -5.48
N SER A 149 -5.83 -0.69 -4.91
CA SER A 149 -6.11 -1.87 -4.08
C SER A 149 -5.95 -3.18 -4.86
N LEU A 150 -6.37 -3.21 -6.13
CA LEU A 150 -6.14 -4.35 -7.02
C LEU A 150 -4.65 -4.55 -7.30
N ALA A 151 -3.90 -3.48 -7.55
CA ALA A 151 -2.45 -3.55 -7.74
C ALA A 151 -1.74 -4.06 -6.47
N TRP A 152 -2.15 -3.61 -5.29
CA TRP A 152 -1.62 -4.08 -4.01
C TRP A 152 -2.02 -5.53 -3.72
N GLY A 153 -3.20 -5.96 -4.19
CA GLY A 153 -3.64 -7.34 -4.09
C GLY A 153 -2.66 -8.34 -4.73
N PHE A 154 -1.89 -7.94 -5.75
CA PHE A 154 -0.84 -8.81 -6.30
C PHE A 154 0.20 -9.24 -5.25
N ALA A 155 0.43 -8.45 -4.20
CA ALA A 155 1.30 -8.84 -3.09
C ALA A 155 0.82 -10.16 -2.43
N VAL A 156 -0.49 -10.37 -2.33
CA VAL A 156 -1.06 -11.63 -1.83
C VAL A 156 -0.89 -12.75 -2.84
N LEU A 157 -1.29 -12.52 -4.09
CA LEU A 157 -1.26 -13.54 -5.14
C LEU A 157 0.15 -14.09 -5.35
N ILE A 158 1.13 -13.20 -5.50
CA ILE A 158 2.53 -13.54 -5.76
C ILE A 158 3.12 -14.33 -4.60
N CYS A 159 2.91 -13.86 -3.36
CA CYS A 159 3.55 -14.44 -2.18
C CYS A 159 2.90 -15.75 -1.75
N TRP A 160 1.58 -15.87 -1.91
CA TRP A 160 0.87 -17.13 -1.67
C TRP A 160 1.30 -18.20 -2.68
N SER A 161 1.30 -17.86 -3.97
CA SER A 161 1.73 -18.80 -5.01
C SER A 161 3.22 -19.11 -4.89
N ALA A 162 4.04 -18.23 -4.30
CA ALA A 162 5.47 -18.47 -4.12
C ALA A 162 5.74 -19.69 -3.22
N VAL A 163 4.86 -19.90 -2.23
CA VAL A 163 4.92 -21.05 -1.32
C VAL A 163 4.21 -22.27 -1.92
N THR A 164 3.00 -22.09 -2.42
CA THR A 164 2.10 -23.21 -2.76
C THR A 164 2.17 -23.67 -4.21
N GLY A 165 2.76 -22.86 -5.10
CA GLY A 165 2.76 -23.09 -6.55
C GLY A 165 1.40 -22.94 -7.22
N ALA A 166 0.36 -22.53 -6.50
CA ALA A 166 -1.01 -22.42 -7.00
C ALA A 166 -1.78 -21.25 -6.37
N LEU A 167 -2.91 -20.90 -6.97
CA LEU A 167 -3.92 -20.01 -6.36
C LEU A 167 -5.11 -20.86 -5.97
N ASN A 168 -5.56 -20.73 -4.73
CA ASN A 168 -6.69 -21.49 -4.22
C ASN A 168 -7.69 -20.54 -3.53
N SER A 169 -8.73 -21.13 -2.95
CA SER A 169 -9.79 -20.34 -2.31
C SER A 169 -9.29 -19.53 -1.11
N ASN A 170 -8.29 -20.00 -0.34
CA ASN A 170 -7.67 -19.23 0.75
C ASN A 170 -6.97 -17.98 0.20
N THR A 171 -6.24 -18.15 -0.90
CA THR A 171 -5.58 -17.02 -1.59
C THR A 171 -6.55 -15.90 -1.95
N PHE A 172 -7.72 -16.23 -2.49
CA PHE A 172 -8.70 -15.24 -2.93
C PHE A 172 -9.46 -14.59 -1.76
N ILE A 173 -9.67 -15.30 -0.65
CA ILE A 173 -10.28 -14.73 0.56
C ILE A 173 -9.33 -13.67 1.15
N LEU A 174 -8.05 -14.01 1.33
CA LEU A 174 -7.04 -13.08 1.81
C LEU A 174 -6.83 -11.90 0.84
N TRP A 175 -6.83 -12.16 -0.46
CA TRP A 175 -6.76 -11.14 -1.50
C TRP A 175 -7.91 -10.14 -1.39
N GLY A 176 -9.14 -10.64 -1.24
CA GLY A 176 -10.32 -9.81 -1.00
C GLY A 176 -10.21 -8.97 0.27
N ALA A 177 -9.72 -9.57 1.37
CA ALA A 177 -9.50 -8.86 2.63
C ALA A 177 -8.51 -7.69 2.44
N VAL A 178 -7.42 -7.92 1.72
CA VAL A 178 -6.40 -6.90 1.43
C VAL A 178 -6.95 -5.80 0.52
N ILE A 179 -7.82 -6.12 -0.45
CA ILE A 179 -8.46 -5.11 -1.28
C ILE A 179 -9.32 -4.17 -0.43
N PHE A 180 -10.20 -4.71 0.41
CA PHE A 180 -11.06 -3.87 1.24
C PHE A 180 -10.27 -3.11 2.30
N TRP A 181 -9.23 -3.72 2.87
CA TRP A 181 -8.35 -3.04 3.81
C TRP A 181 -7.65 -1.85 3.14
N THR A 182 -7.12 -2.06 1.94
CA THR A 182 -6.46 -1.02 1.14
C THR A 182 -7.42 0.09 0.76
N LEU A 183 -8.62 -0.24 0.29
CA LEU A 183 -9.68 0.72 0.03
C LEU A 183 -10.01 1.58 1.26
N ALA A 184 -10.07 0.96 2.45
CA ALA A 184 -10.40 1.65 3.68
C ALA A 184 -9.32 2.67 4.05
N PHE A 185 -8.07 2.25 4.26
CA PHE A 185 -7.02 3.16 4.73
C PHE A 185 -6.60 4.17 3.64
N ASP A 186 -6.70 3.82 2.36
CA ASP A 186 -6.32 4.74 1.28
C ASP A 186 -7.43 5.77 1.01
N THR A 187 -8.70 5.42 1.28
CA THR A 187 -9.78 6.42 1.33
C THR A 187 -9.61 7.37 2.50
N ILE A 188 -9.18 6.88 3.68
CA ILE A 188 -8.79 7.75 4.80
C ILE A 188 -7.67 8.69 4.38
N TYR A 189 -6.65 8.17 3.69
CA TYR A 189 -5.53 8.98 3.22
C TYR A 189 -5.97 10.05 2.20
N ALA A 190 -6.86 9.69 1.27
CA ALA A 190 -7.40 10.62 0.27
C ALA A 190 -8.25 11.75 0.88
N LEU A 191 -8.83 11.56 2.08
CA LEU A 191 -9.57 12.63 2.76
C LEU A 191 -8.67 13.83 3.11
N SER A 192 -7.36 13.66 3.28
CA SER A 192 -6.45 14.79 3.53
C SER A 192 -6.31 15.73 2.34
N ASP A 193 -6.45 15.18 1.13
CA ASP A 193 -6.17 15.87 -0.13
C ASP A 193 -7.45 16.29 -0.87
N ARG A 194 -8.63 15.94 -0.34
CA ARG A 194 -9.94 16.13 -0.98
C ARG A 194 -10.17 17.54 -1.52
N GLU A 195 -9.83 18.56 -0.76
CA GLU A 195 -10.01 19.96 -1.19
C GLU A 195 -9.13 20.32 -2.39
N ASP A 196 -7.90 19.82 -2.42
CA ASP A 196 -6.96 20.11 -3.50
C ASP A 196 -7.28 19.26 -4.73
N ASP A 197 -7.65 17.99 -4.54
CA ASP A 197 -8.14 17.11 -5.60
C ASP A 197 -9.35 17.72 -6.33
N LEU A 198 -10.28 18.32 -5.59
CA LEU A 198 -11.45 19.02 -6.15
C LEU A 198 -11.04 20.26 -6.97
N LYS A 199 -10.06 21.04 -6.50
CA LYS A 199 -9.57 22.23 -7.22
C LYS A 199 -8.88 21.86 -8.52
N VAL A 200 -8.09 20.77 -8.51
CA VAL A 200 -7.36 20.28 -9.68
C VAL A 200 -8.30 19.51 -10.64
N GLY A 201 -9.44 19.03 -10.15
CA GLY A 201 -10.43 18.30 -10.95
C GLY A 201 -10.05 16.84 -11.18
N ILE A 202 -9.37 16.21 -10.22
CA ILE A 202 -9.07 14.77 -10.26
C ILE A 202 -10.04 13.96 -9.41
N ASN A 203 -10.20 12.68 -9.74
CA ASN A 203 -11.06 11.76 -9.00
C ASN A 203 -10.33 11.20 -7.77
N SER A 204 -11.08 10.99 -6.70
CA SER A 204 -10.66 10.20 -5.54
C SER A 204 -11.88 9.62 -4.83
N SER A 205 -11.69 8.51 -4.11
CA SER A 205 -12.75 7.88 -3.32
C SER A 205 -13.34 8.85 -2.28
N ALA A 206 -12.50 9.72 -1.71
CA ALA A 206 -12.91 10.80 -0.81
C ALA A 206 -13.89 11.77 -1.47
N ILE A 207 -13.69 12.09 -2.76
CA ILE A 207 -14.62 12.91 -3.54
C ILE A 207 -15.88 12.11 -3.88
N PHE A 208 -15.72 10.89 -4.40
CA PHE A 208 -16.83 10.05 -4.87
C PHE A 208 -17.83 9.72 -3.76
N PHE A 209 -17.35 9.28 -2.59
CA PHE A 209 -18.23 8.99 -1.45
C PHE A 209 -18.71 10.26 -0.74
N GLY A 210 -17.98 11.37 -0.90
CA GLY A 210 -18.37 12.67 -0.43
C GLY A 210 -18.61 12.70 1.08
N LYS A 211 -19.85 12.97 1.51
CA LYS A 211 -20.22 12.95 2.93
C LYS A 211 -20.31 11.54 3.53
N TYR A 212 -20.44 10.52 2.68
CA TYR A 212 -20.54 9.12 3.07
C TYR A 212 -19.18 8.41 3.12
N ALA A 213 -18.07 9.13 2.97
CA ALA A 213 -16.73 8.56 3.03
C ALA A 213 -16.47 7.81 4.35
N PRO A 214 -16.87 8.31 5.55
CA PRO A 214 -16.75 7.55 6.79
C PRO A 214 -17.51 6.22 6.76
N GLU A 215 -18.75 6.21 6.24
CA GLU A 215 -19.57 5.01 6.11
C GLU A 215 -18.95 4.00 5.15
N ALA A 216 -18.44 4.44 4.00
CA ALA A 216 -17.73 3.58 3.06
C ALA A 216 -16.50 2.94 3.70
N VAL A 217 -15.68 3.72 4.40
CA VAL A 217 -14.50 3.23 5.15
C VAL A 217 -14.92 2.21 6.22
N GLY A 218 -15.99 2.48 6.96
CA GLY A 218 -16.53 1.55 7.97
C GLY A 218 -16.95 0.22 7.36
N VAL A 219 -17.64 0.23 6.21
CA VAL A 219 -18.03 -0.98 5.46
C VAL A 219 -16.79 -1.73 4.98
N PHE A 220 -15.80 -1.05 4.41
CA PHE A 220 -14.57 -1.69 3.95
C PHE A 220 -13.78 -2.37 5.08
N PHE A 221 -13.66 -1.73 6.25
CA PHE A 221 -13.07 -2.39 7.41
C PHE A 221 -13.91 -3.57 7.91
N ALA A 222 -15.24 -3.45 7.92
CA ALA A 222 -16.11 -4.56 8.32
C ALA A 222 -15.96 -5.77 7.37
N LEU A 223 -15.88 -5.54 6.05
CA LEU A 223 -15.61 -6.57 5.05
C LEU A 223 -14.22 -7.18 5.22
N THR A 224 -13.22 -6.36 5.53
CA THR A 224 -11.87 -6.84 5.86
C THR A 224 -11.90 -7.80 7.05
N VAL A 225 -12.54 -7.39 8.17
CA VAL A 225 -12.68 -8.24 9.36
C VAL A 225 -13.43 -9.53 9.04
N GLY A 226 -14.53 -9.45 8.29
CA GLY A 226 -15.32 -10.62 7.90
C GLY A 226 -14.53 -11.63 7.06
N LEU A 227 -13.77 -11.14 6.07
CA LEU A 227 -12.93 -12.01 5.23
C LEU A 227 -11.74 -12.60 5.99
N LEU A 228 -11.09 -11.83 6.86
CA LEU A 228 -10.03 -12.36 7.73
C LEU A 228 -10.57 -13.38 8.74
N ALA A 229 -11.74 -13.15 9.33
CA ALA A 229 -12.41 -14.11 10.21
C ALA A 229 -12.72 -15.41 9.46
N TRP A 230 -13.24 -15.30 8.23
CA TRP A 230 -13.51 -16.47 7.40
C TRP A 230 -12.24 -17.25 7.06
N GLU A 231 -11.17 -16.55 6.69
CA GLU A 231 -9.87 -17.16 6.43
C GLU A 231 -9.33 -17.89 7.66
N GLY A 232 -9.33 -17.22 8.82
CA GLY A 232 -8.84 -17.80 10.07
C GLY A 232 -9.64 -19.01 10.52
N GLN A 233 -10.97 -19.00 10.35
CA GLN A 233 -11.80 -20.17 10.62
C GLN A 233 -11.47 -21.33 9.66
N LYS A 234 -11.31 -21.04 8.37
CA LYS A 234 -11.07 -22.05 7.34
C LYS A 234 -9.67 -22.68 7.47
N MET A 235 -8.68 -21.89 7.86
CA MET A 235 -7.33 -22.35 8.16
C MET A 235 -7.18 -22.90 9.59
N GLN A 236 -8.24 -22.89 10.40
CA GLN A 236 -8.25 -23.37 11.78
C GLN A 236 -7.20 -22.69 12.67
N LEU A 237 -7.00 -21.37 12.50
CA LEU A 237 -6.03 -20.60 13.28
C LEU A 237 -6.40 -20.54 14.78
N SER A 238 -5.38 -20.60 15.63
CA SER A 238 -5.51 -20.63 17.08
C SER A 238 -5.98 -19.29 17.68
N ALA A 239 -6.18 -19.27 19.00
CA ALA A 239 -6.68 -18.09 19.73
C ALA A 239 -5.82 -16.82 19.51
N SER A 240 -4.53 -16.97 19.22
CA SER A 240 -3.64 -15.84 18.94
C SER A 240 -4.14 -14.99 17.76
N PHE A 241 -4.58 -15.64 16.68
CA PHE A 241 -5.14 -14.96 15.51
C PHE A 241 -6.41 -14.17 15.87
N TRP A 242 -7.34 -14.81 16.58
CA TRP A 242 -8.61 -14.20 16.96
C TRP A 242 -8.44 -12.99 17.89
N LEU A 243 -7.47 -13.05 18.81
CA LEU A 243 -7.11 -11.91 19.65
C LEU A 243 -6.57 -10.74 18.81
N GLY A 244 -5.65 -11.01 17.88
CA GLY A 244 -5.13 -9.99 16.97
C GLY A 244 -6.21 -9.37 16.07
N LEU A 245 -7.11 -10.20 15.54
CA LEU A 245 -8.26 -9.73 14.75
C LEU A 245 -9.22 -8.87 15.58
N GLY A 246 -9.48 -9.25 16.83
CA GLY A 246 -10.26 -8.45 17.77
C GLY A 246 -9.65 -7.08 18.03
N LEU A 247 -8.33 -7.02 18.27
CA LEU A 247 -7.61 -5.75 18.45
C LEU A 247 -7.67 -4.87 17.19
N ALA A 248 -7.49 -5.46 16.00
CA ALA A 248 -7.63 -4.76 14.73
C ALA A 248 -9.04 -4.20 14.53
N ALA A 249 -10.08 -4.99 14.80
CA ALA A 249 -11.48 -4.58 14.71
C ALA A 249 -11.79 -3.40 15.65
N ILE A 250 -11.28 -3.42 16.88
CA ILE A 250 -11.41 -2.30 17.83
C ILE A 250 -10.72 -1.03 17.29
N ALA A 251 -9.50 -1.17 16.77
CA ALA A 251 -8.76 -0.05 16.19
C ALA A 251 -9.49 0.57 14.99
N TRP A 252 -10.00 -0.25 14.06
CA TRP A 252 -10.77 0.20 12.91
C TRP A 252 -12.13 0.78 13.28
N LEU A 253 -12.82 0.23 14.29
CA LEU A 253 -14.05 0.82 14.82
C LEU A 253 -13.80 2.20 15.43
N ARG A 254 -12.66 2.39 16.12
CA ARG A 254 -12.24 3.70 16.62
C ARG A 254 -11.97 4.67 15.47
N GLN A 255 -11.26 4.25 14.43
CA GLN A 255 -11.02 5.08 13.24
C GLN A 255 -12.33 5.50 12.57
N TYR A 256 -13.25 4.55 12.36
CA TYR A 256 -14.58 4.81 11.82
C TYR A 256 -15.35 5.84 12.66
N ARG A 257 -15.42 5.67 13.99
CA ARG A 257 -16.10 6.62 14.89
C ARG A 257 -15.47 8.01 14.85
N LEU A 258 -14.15 8.08 14.76
CA LEU A 258 -13.42 9.34 14.68
C LEU A 258 -13.71 10.04 13.35
N LEU A 259 -13.72 9.33 12.22
CA LEU A 259 -14.05 9.88 10.90
C LEU A 259 -15.47 10.46 10.79
N ARG A 260 -16.40 10.02 11.65
CA ARG A 260 -17.76 10.57 11.72
C ARG A 260 -17.87 11.89 12.47
N GLN A 261 -16.80 12.31 13.15
CA GLN A 261 -16.77 13.62 13.80
C GLN A 261 -16.64 14.72 12.75
N SER A 262 -17.33 15.85 12.97
CA SER A 262 -17.12 17.05 12.17
C SER A 262 -15.76 17.68 12.48
N ASP A 263 -15.18 18.36 11.50
CA ASP A 263 -13.99 19.23 11.65
C ASP A 263 -12.70 18.54 12.14
N LEU A 264 -12.43 17.34 11.61
CA LEU A 264 -11.17 16.65 11.82
C LEU A 264 -9.96 17.42 11.24
N PRO A 265 -8.91 17.71 12.04
CA PRO A 265 -7.70 18.34 11.51
C PRO A 265 -7.01 17.46 10.45
N LYS A 266 -6.54 18.07 9.34
CA LYS A 266 -5.87 17.37 8.23
C LYS A 266 -4.75 16.37 8.66
N PRO A 267 -3.89 16.67 9.66
CA PRO A 267 -2.85 15.73 10.08
C PRO A 267 -3.37 14.39 10.64
N VAL A 268 -4.62 14.35 11.14
CA VAL A 268 -5.21 13.14 11.75
C VAL A 268 -5.38 12.02 10.72
N TYR A 269 -5.72 12.34 9.47
CA TYR A 269 -5.84 11.35 8.40
C TYR A 269 -4.51 10.61 8.14
N GLY A 270 -3.40 11.36 8.12
CA GLY A 270 -2.06 10.78 7.99
C GLY A 270 -1.67 9.90 9.19
N GLN A 271 -2.09 10.28 10.40
CA GLN A 271 -1.89 9.46 11.59
C GLN A 271 -2.70 8.16 11.55
N MET A 272 -3.97 8.21 11.12
CA MET A 272 -4.81 7.02 10.92
C MET A 272 -4.24 6.07 9.87
N PHE A 273 -3.72 6.61 8.76
CA PHE A 273 -2.97 5.82 7.78
C PHE A 273 -1.76 5.14 8.42
N GLY A 274 -0.96 5.89 9.19
CA GLY A 274 0.19 5.34 9.92
C GLY A 274 -0.19 4.27 10.95
N GLN A 275 -1.32 4.40 11.63
CA GLN A 275 -1.84 3.38 12.56
C GLN A 275 -2.14 2.06 11.84
N ASN A 276 -2.59 2.10 10.58
CA ASN A 276 -2.85 0.87 9.82
C ASN A 276 -1.57 0.06 9.56
N VAL A 277 -0.39 0.70 9.50
CA VAL A 277 0.89 -0.03 9.46
C VAL A 277 1.04 -0.91 10.71
N TRP A 278 0.78 -0.35 11.89
CA TRP A 278 0.89 -1.08 13.16
C TRP A 278 -0.18 -2.16 13.30
N VAL A 279 -1.43 -1.87 12.96
CA VAL A 279 -2.51 -2.87 12.91
C VAL A 279 -2.12 -4.02 11.99
N GLY A 280 -1.51 -3.69 10.85
CA GLY A 280 -0.99 -4.65 9.89
C GLY A 280 0.05 -5.61 10.48
N PHE A 281 1.01 -5.08 11.25
CA PHE A 281 2.01 -5.89 11.96
C PHE A 281 1.43 -6.69 13.14
N ILE A 282 0.45 -6.14 13.86
CA ILE A 282 -0.27 -6.88 14.92
C ILE A 282 -0.97 -8.10 14.32
N LEU A 283 -1.68 -7.92 13.20
CA LEU A 283 -2.31 -9.01 12.48
C LEU A 283 -1.29 -10.02 11.93
N LEU A 284 -0.13 -9.55 11.42
CA LEU A 284 0.94 -10.44 11.01
C LEU A 284 1.44 -11.31 12.18
N ALA A 285 1.75 -10.70 13.32
CA ALA A 285 2.19 -11.44 14.51
C ALA A 285 1.13 -12.42 15.00
N ALA A 286 -0.15 -12.04 14.93
CA ALA A 286 -1.28 -12.89 15.29
C ALA A 286 -1.50 -14.05 14.30
N MET A 287 -1.28 -13.84 13.00
CA MET A 287 -1.28 -14.91 11.99
C MET A 287 -0.14 -15.88 12.24
N ILE A 288 1.07 -15.38 12.49
CA ILE A 288 2.24 -16.21 12.81
C ILE A 288 1.96 -17.05 14.05
N GLY A 289 1.59 -16.41 15.17
CA GLY A 289 1.25 -17.10 16.42
C GLY A 289 0.02 -18.00 16.31
N GLY A 290 -0.91 -17.67 15.40
CA GLY A 290 -2.13 -18.41 15.11
C GLY A 290 -1.91 -19.69 14.31
N SER A 291 -0.83 -19.73 13.52
CA SER A 291 -0.43 -20.92 12.76
C SER A 291 0.30 -21.97 13.61
N TYR A 292 0.78 -21.59 14.81
CA TYR A 292 1.32 -22.54 15.79
C TYR A 292 0.18 -23.10 16.65
N PHE A 293 0.22 -24.42 16.89
CA PHE A 293 -0.71 -25.17 17.73
C PHE A 293 -0.86 -24.57 19.13
#